data_AF-A0AA36CX61-F1
#
_entry.id   AF-A0AA36CX61-F1
#
_cell.length_a   1.000
_cell.length_b   1.000
_cell.length_c   1.000
_cell.angle_alpha   90.00
_cell.angle_beta   90.00
_cell.angle_gamma   90.00
#
_symmetry.space_group_name_H-M   'P 1'
#
loop_
_entity.id
_entity.type
_entity.pdbx_description
1 polymer ?
#
loop_
_entity_poly.entity_id
_entity_poly.type
_entity_poly.pdbx_seq_one_letter_code
_entity_poly.pdbx_strand_id
1 'polypeptide(L)'
;MFGVPLYATLLCLSAFAVMDARNHHHTGHAHGDAGKQNVSVLQYRPKVCTEVRHPGDKWHFCPKPRTEDGSDWPCIRASDLCNGLKDCPEGLDEDPQACFFHQLAVSQVQDIHHAAYNDLKTLKKQQAKPARNEFDEE
;
A
#
# COMPACT_ATOMS: atom_id res chain seq x y z
N MET A 1 -3.69 81.15 10.98
CA MET A 1 -4.54 81.03 12.19
C MET A 1 -4.55 79.58 12.61
N PHE A 2 -3.96 79.29 13.79
CA PHE A 2 -3.97 78.06 14.61
C PHE A 2 -3.38 76.79 13.96
N GLY A 3 -2.43 76.03 14.53
CA GLY A 3 -1.95 75.90 15.91
C GLY A 3 -1.85 74.39 16.24
N VAL A 4 -0.63 73.89 16.52
CA VAL A 4 -0.26 72.48 16.85
C VAL A 4 -0.86 72.03 18.22
N PRO A 5 -1.00 70.71 18.56
CA PRO A 5 0.11 69.86 19.08
C PRO A 5 0.02 68.37 18.65
N LEU A 6 1.05 67.50 18.54
CA LEU A 6 2.21 67.15 19.37
C LEU A 6 1.87 66.42 20.69
N TYR A 7 1.37 65.18 20.60
CA TYR A 7 1.37 64.12 21.63
C TYR A 7 1.12 62.78 20.92
N ALA A 8 1.66 61.62 21.25
CA ALA A 8 2.75 61.19 22.10
C ALA A 8 3.09 59.78 21.59
N THR A 9 4.38 59.46 21.51
CA THR A 9 4.88 58.08 21.43
C THR A 9 4.33 57.24 22.57
N LEU A 10 3.85 56.02 22.31
CA LEU A 10 3.93 54.94 23.30
C LEU A 10 3.84 53.56 22.64
N LEU A 11 4.95 52.85 22.81
CA LEU A 11 5.21 51.45 22.53
C LEU A 11 4.25 50.55 23.32
N CYS A 12 3.82 49.44 22.70
CA CYS A 12 3.74 48.17 23.41
C CYS A 12 3.89 47.02 22.42
N LEU A 13 5.14 46.57 22.28
CA LEU A 13 5.51 45.24 21.82
C LEU A 13 4.98 44.24 22.86
N SER A 14 3.87 43.57 22.60
CA SER A 14 3.46 42.42 23.41
C SER A 14 4.25 41.19 22.98
N ALA A 15 5.35 40.99 23.71
CA ALA A 15 5.98 39.74 24.11
C ALA A 15 5.63 38.47 23.32
N PHE A 16 6.64 37.95 22.61
CA PHE A 16 6.76 36.52 22.33
C PHE A 16 6.85 35.79 23.67
N ALA A 17 5.77 35.16 24.10
CA ALA A 17 5.82 34.17 25.16
C ALA A 17 6.46 32.89 24.59
N VAL A 18 7.69 32.63 25.01
CA VAL A 18 8.34 31.32 24.91
C VAL A 18 7.49 30.33 25.74
N MET A 19 6.92 29.31 25.10
CA MET A 19 6.32 28.19 25.81
C MET A 19 7.34 27.07 25.98
N ASP A 20 7.68 26.86 27.24
CA ASP A 20 8.54 25.85 27.84
C ASP A 20 8.01 24.43 27.57
N ALA A 21 8.91 23.55 27.14
CA ALA A 21 8.64 22.14 26.86
C ALA A 21 8.71 21.35 28.16
N ARG A 22 7.55 21.00 28.73
CA ARG A 22 7.47 20.05 29.85
C ARG A 22 7.05 18.67 29.36
N ASN A 23 8.05 17.81 29.28
CA ASN A 23 7.95 16.36 29.18
C ASN A 23 7.30 15.82 30.46
N HIS A 24 6.07 15.32 30.36
CA HIS A 24 5.40 14.60 31.44
C HIS A 24 5.00 13.21 30.97
N HIS A 25 5.75 12.20 31.43
CA HIS A 25 5.34 10.82 31.48
C HIS A 25 4.20 10.68 32.49
N HIS A 26 2.98 10.41 32.01
CA HIS A 26 1.90 9.87 32.84
C HIS A 26 1.25 8.68 32.13
N THR A 27 1.58 7.50 32.63
CA THR A 27 0.79 6.28 32.50
C THR A 27 -0.51 6.45 33.28
N GLY A 28 -1.65 6.40 32.61
CA GLY A 28 -2.97 6.48 33.24
C GLY A 28 -4.04 5.92 32.30
N HIS A 29 -4.68 4.85 32.75
CA HIS A 29 -5.80 4.17 32.09
C HIS A 29 -6.93 5.15 31.74
N ALA A 30 -7.32 5.17 30.46
CA ALA A 30 -8.51 5.86 30.00
C ALA A 30 -9.61 4.84 29.67
N HIS A 31 -10.73 4.93 30.40
CA HIS A 31 -12.03 4.47 29.91
C HIS A 31 -12.38 5.32 28.67
N GLY A 32 -12.50 4.67 27.51
CA GLY A 32 -12.74 5.33 26.22
C GLY A 32 -14.23 5.49 25.96
N ASP A 33 -14.70 6.72 26.14
CA ASP A 33 -15.94 7.28 25.63
C ASP A 33 -16.01 7.13 24.09
N ALA A 34 -17.21 6.85 23.57
CA ALA A 34 -17.47 6.55 22.17
C ALA A 34 -17.43 7.82 21.30
N GLY A 35 -16.22 8.34 21.07
CA GLY A 35 -15.97 9.37 20.07
C GLY A 35 -16.12 8.78 18.66
N LYS A 36 -17.26 9.02 18.01
CA LYS A 36 -17.44 8.83 16.56
C LYS A 36 -16.45 9.75 15.82
N GLN A 37 -15.26 9.23 15.54
CA GLN A 37 -14.36 9.87 14.60
C GLN A 37 -14.85 9.57 13.18
N ASN A 38 -15.00 10.61 12.34
CA ASN A 38 -15.20 10.46 10.89
C ASN A 38 -13.87 9.98 10.27
N VAL A 39 -13.54 8.73 10.55
CA VAL A 39 -12.38 8.04 9.99
C VAL A 39 -12.88 7.36 8.74
N SER A 40 -12.31 7.70 7.58
CA SER A 40 -12.64 6.99 6.35
C SER A 40 -12.44 5.50 6.58
N VAL A 41 -13.41 4.66 6.22
CA VAL A 41 -13.35 3.20 6.42
C VAL A 41 -12.04 2.60 5.86
N LEU A 42 -11.48 3.22 4.81
CA LEU A 42 -10.17 2.88 4.23
C LEU A 42 -8.98 3.02 5.19
N GLN A 43 -9.08 3.84 6.22
CA GLN A 43 -8.00 4.07 7.18
C GLN A 43 -7.82 2.90 8.15
N TYR A 44 -8.84 2.03 8.28
CA TYR A 44 -8.75 0.82 9.12
C TYR A 44 -8.34 -0.45 8.34
N ARG A 45 -8.08 -0.35 7.03
CA ARG A 45 -7.66 -1.51 6.23
C ARG A 45 -6.34 -2.10 6.78
N PRO A 46 -6.33 -3.36 7.24
CA PRO A 46 -5.12 -3.98 7.75
C PRO A 46 -4.02 -4.05 6.67
N LYS A 47 -2.75 -4.13 7.09
CA LYS A 47 -1.61 -4.14 6.15
C LYS A 47 -1.19 -5.53 5.72
N VAL A 48 -1.56 -6.55 6.49
CA VAL A 48 -1.12 -7.92 6.27
C VAL A 48 -2.30 -8.85 6.43
N CYS A 49 -2.54 -9.70 5.44
CA CYS A 49 -3.44 -10.84 5.59
C CYS A 49 -2.74 -11.86 6.49
N THR A 50 -3.27 -12.06 7.70
CA THR A 50 -2.68 -12.96 8.70
C THR A 50 -3.05 -14.43 8.47
N GLU A 51 -4.01 -14.71 7.57
CA GLU A 51 -4.47 -16.07 7.22
C GLU A 51 -3.58 -16.72 6.15
N VAL A 52 -2.29 -16.91 6.42
CA VAL A 52 -1.41 -17.65 5.48
C VAL A 52 -1.60 -19.16 5.70
N ARG A 53 -2.45 -19.78 4.87
CA ARG A 53 -2.75 -21.23 4.96
C ARG A 53 -1.72 -22.11 4.25
N HIS A 54 -1.03 -21.59 3.22
CA HIS A 54 0.05 -22.30 2.53
C HIS A 54 1.25 -21.39 2.23
N PRO A 55 2.49 -21.92 2.32
CA PRO A 55 3.69 -21.17 1.93
C PRO A 55 3.68 -20.84 0.43
N GLY A 56 3.79 -19.56 0.09
CA GLY A 56 3.90 -19.08 -1.30
C GLY A 56 2.62 -18.52 -1.90
N ASP A 57 1.48 -18.68 -1.24
CA ASP A 57 0.23 -18.04 -1.66
C ASP A 57 0.35 -16.52 -1.52
N LYS A 58 0.01 -15.79 -2.59
CA LYS A 58 -0.15 -14.33 -2.54
C LYS A 58 -1.59 -14.02 -2.14
N TRP A 59 -1.75 -13.14 -1.16
CA TRP A 59 -3.06 -12.77 -0.62
C TRP A 59 -3.34 -11.29 -0.88
N HIS A 60 -4.61 -10.98 -1.17
CA HIS A 60 -5.10 -9.64 -1.38
C HIS A 60 -6.30 -9.37 -0.50
N PHE A 61 -6.34 -8.18 0.10
CA PHE A 61 -7.54 -7.69 0.77
C PHE A 61 -8.60 -7.35 -0.27
N CYS A 62 -9.85 -7.69 0.01
CA CYS A 62 -10.98 -7.24 -0.77
C CYS A 62 -11.05 -5.70 -0.85
N PRO A 63 -11.67 -5.12 -1.89
CA PRO A 63 -11.78 -3.67 -2.03
C PRO A 63 -12.63 -3.02 -0.93
N LYS A 64 -13.60 -3.76 -0.38
CA LYS A 64 -14.45 -3.33 0.74
C LYS A 64 -14.39 -4.31 1.92
N PRO A 65 -14.58 -3.83 3.16
CA PRO A 65 -14.80 -4.70 4.30
C PRO A 65 -16.15 -5.42 4.18
N ARG A 66 -16.33 -6.50 4.95
CA ARG A 66 -17.61 -7.19 5.06
C ARG A 66 -18.62 -6.38 5.88
N THR A 67 -18.13 -5.63 6.86
CA THR A 67 -18.93 -4.84 7.79
C THR A 67 -18.70 -3.34 7.54
N GLU A 68 -19.74 -2.52 7.75
CA GLU A 68 -19.70 -1.08 7.47
C GLU A 68 -18.74 -0.30 8.39
N ASP A 69 -18.53 -0.80 9.61
CA ASP A 69 -17.59 -0.26 10.59
C ASP A 69 -16.12 -0.55 10.24
N GLY A 70 -15.87 -1.38 9.21
CA GLY A 70 -14.53 -1.69 8.73
C GLY A 70 -13.74 -2.66 9.61
N SER A 71 -14.39 -3.29 10.59
CA SER A 71 -13.76 -4.21 11.54
C SER A 71 -13.40 -5.56 10.92
N ASP A 72 -14.17 -6.03 9.93
CA ASP A 72 -13.88 -7.27 9.18
C ASP A 72 -13.45 -6.97 7.74
N TRP A 73 -12.16 -7.15 7.45
CA TRP A 73 -11.60 -6.99 6.11
C TRP A 73 -11.16 -8.33 5.51
N PRO A 74 -11.98 -8.95 4.64
CA PRO A 74 -11.67 -10.26 4.10
C PRO A 74 -10.44 -10.22 3.20
N CYS A 75 -9.68 -11.31 3.26
CA CYS A 75 -8.55 -11.59 2.39
C CYS A 75 -8.87 -12.79 1.51
N ILE A 76 -8.48 -12.71 0.24
CA ILE A 76 -8.63 -13.79 -0.74
C ILE A 76 -7.27 -14.07 -1.37
N ARG A 77 -7.09 -15.27 -1.95
CA ARG A 77 -5.85 -15.56 -2.67
C ARG A 77 -5.84 -14.83 -4.00
N ALA A 78 -4.65 -14.54 -4.51
CA ALA A 78 -4.48 -13.99 -5.85
C ALA A 78 -5.07 -14.89 -6.94
N SER A 79 -5.08 -16.21 -6.72
CA SER A 79 -5.72 -17.19 -7.61
C SER A 79 -7.25 -17.15 -7.59
N ASP A 80 -7.82 -16.55 -6.55
CA ASP A 80 -9.26 -16.47 -6.36
C ASP A 80 -9.83 -15.18 -6.98
N LEU A 81 -9.00 -14.26 -7.45
CA LEU A 81 -9.44 -13.10 -8.23
C LEU A 81 -9.93 -13.55 -9.61
N CYS A 82 -11.13 -13.14 -10.00
CA CYS A 82 -11.71 -13.40 -11.32
C CYS A 82 -11.86 -14.90 -11.63
N ASN A 83 -12.22 -15.69 -10.62
CA ASN A 83 -12.40 -17.15 -10.71
C ASN A 83 -13.86 -17.55 -10.99
N GLY A 84 -14.79 -16.59 -11.08
CA GLY A 84 -16.23 -16.80 -11.27
C GLY A 84 -17.02 -17.08 -9.99
N LEU A 85 -16.37 -17.07 -8.83
CA LEU A 85 -16.95 -17.19 -7.50
C LEU A 85 -16.84 -15.85 -6.78
N LYS A 86 -17.85 -15.54 -5.96
CA LYS A 86 -17.85 -14.30 -5.18
C LYS A 86 -17.18 -14.56 -3.84
N ASP A 87 -15.89 -14.30 -3.76
CA ASP A 87 -15.10 -14.44 -2.54
C ASP A 87 -15.07 -13.12 -1.73
N CYS A 88 -15.17 -11.97 -2.41
CA CYS A 88 -15.30 -10.67 -1.76
C CYS A 88 -16.75 -10.21 -1.53
N PRO A 89 -16.98 -9.29 -0.58
CA PRO A 89 -18.28 -8.64 -0.40
C PRO A 89 -18.76 -8.02 -1.72
N GLU A 90 -20.05 -8.20 -2.01
CA GLU A 90 -20.70 -7.76 -3.26
C GLU A 90 -20.15 -8.43 -4.54
N GLY A 91 -19.18 -9.35 -4.45
CA GLY A 91 -18.51 -9.95 -5.60
C GLY A 91 -17.56 -8.99 -6.33
N LEU A 92 -16.94 -8.06 -5.58
CA LEU A 92 -16.05 -7.04 -6.16
C LEU A 92 -14.74 -7.61 -6.75
N ASP A 93 -14.37 -8.82 -6.35
CA ASP A 93 -13.33 -9.64 -6.96
C ASP A 93 -13.68 -10.13 -8.38
N GLU A 94 -14.97 -10.13 -8.72
CA GLU A 94 -15.51 -10.54 -10.02
C GLU A 94 -16.05 -9.35 -10.83
N ASP A 95 -15.64 -8.12 -10.48
CA ASP A 95 -16.04 -6.94 -11.25
C ASP A 95 -15.50 -7.03 -12.70
N PRO A 96 -16.37 -6.94 -13.74
CA PRO A 96 -15.95 -7.15 -15.12
C PRO A 96 -14.83 -6.23 -15.59
N GLN A 97 -14.84 -4.97 -15.14
CA GLN A 97 -13.83 -3.99 -15.54
C GLN A 97 -12.50 -4.29 -14.84
N ALA A 98 -12.53 -4.56 -13.54
CA ALA A 98 -11.34 -4.96 -12.78
C ALA A 98 -10.73 -6.25 -13.33
N CYS A 99 -11.57 -7.25 -13.64
CA CYS A 99 -11.11 -8.52 -14.20
C CYS A 99 -10.50 -8.39 -15.58
N PHE A 100 -11.03 -7.51 -16.44
CA PHE A 100 -10.42 -7.21 -17.72
C PHE A 100 -8.98 -6.71 -17.56
N PHE A 101 -8.74 -5.73 -16.69
CA PHE A 101 -7.39 -5.23 -16.43
C PHE A 101 -6.50 -6.25 -15.72
N HIS A 102 -7.05 -7.05 -14.81
CA HIS A 102 -6.31 -8.13 -14.15
C HIS A 102 -5.81 -9.15 -15.17
N GLN A 103 -6.68 -9.60 -16.08
CA GLN A 103 -6.31 -10.56 -17.12
C GLN A 103 -5.25 -10.01 -18.06
N LEU A 104 -5.36 -8.73 -18.47
CA LEU A 104 -4.33 -8.08 -19.27
C LEU A 104 -2.97 -8.01 -18.55
N ALA A 105 -2.98 -7.67 -17.27
CA ALA A 105 -1.76 -7.62 -16.46
C ALA A 105 -1.14 -9.00 -16.31
N VAL A 106 -1.95 -10.02 -16.04
CA VAL A 106 -1.50 -11.41 -15.91
C VAL A 106 -0.93 -11.92 -17.22
N SER A 107 -1.60 -11.68 -18.36
CA SER A 107 -1.12 -12.15 -19.67
C SER A 107 0.22 -11.51 -20.05
N GLN A 108 0.35 -10.19 -19.89
CA GLN A 108 1.60 -9.48 -20.18
C GLN A 108 2.75 -9.96 -19.29
N VAL A 109 2.49 -10.16 -18.00
CA VAL A 109 3.51 -10.65 -17.06
C VAL A 109 3.91 -12.09 -17.39
N GLN A 110 2.98 -12.94 -17.81
CA GLN A 110 3.27 -14.31 -18.23
C GLN A 110 4.16 -14.35 -19.48
N ASP A 111 3.89 -13.50 -20.47
CA ASP A 111 4.70 -13.42 -21.69
C ASP A 111 6.13 -12.99 -21.38
N ILE A 112 6.29 -11.94 -20.55
CA ILE A 112 7.60 -11.46 -20.10
C ILE A 112 8.33 -12.56 -19.33
N HIS A 113 7.64 -13.24 -18.41
CA HIS A 113 8.22 -14.31 -17.61
C HIS A 113 8.70 -15.48 -18.49
N HIS A 114 7.90 -15.90 -19.47
CA HIS A 114 8.27 -16.96 -20.40
C HIS A 114 9.46 -16.57 -21.28
N ALA A 115 9.47 -15.36 -21.82
CA ALA A 115 10.59 -14.86 -22.61
C ALA A 115 11.89 -14.87 -21.78
N ALA A 116 11.84 -14.27 -20.58
CA ALA A 116 12.99 -14.23 -19.67
C ALA A 116 13.48 -15.64 -19.30
N TYR A 117 12.57 -16.57 -19.01
CA TYR A 117 12.93 -17.95 -18.71
C TYR A 117 13.65 -18.65 -19.87
N ASN A 118 13.16 -18.48 -21.10
CA ASN A 118 13.74 -19.09 -22.29
C ASN A 118 15.12 -18.49 -22.63
N ASP A 119 15.28 -17.18 -22.46
CA ASP A 119 16.57 -16.51 -22.64
C ASP A 119 17.58 -17.02 -21.62
N LEU A 120 17.20 -17.08 -20.33
CA LEU A 120 18.04 -17.63 -19.27
C LEU A 120 18.45 -19.08 -19.55
N LYS A 121 17.53 -19.90 -20.07
CA LYS A 121 17.81 -21.28 -20.45
C LYS A 121 18.81 -21.36 -21.61
N THR A 122 18.67 -20.49 -22.60
CA THR A 122 19.57 -20.42 -23.77
C THR A 122 20.97 -20.00 -23.37
N LEU A 123 21.10 -18.96 -22.54
CA LEU A 123 22.39 -18.49 -22.02
C LEU A 123 23.11 -19.58 -21.24
N LYS A 124 22.39 -20.33 -20.38
CA LYS A 124 22.95 -21.49 -19.66
C LYS A 124 23.43 -22.59 -20.60
N LYS A 125 22.70 -22.88 -21.68
CA LYS A 125 23.10 -23.89 -22.67
C LYS A 125 24.37 -23.48 -23.44
N GLN A 126 24.52 -22.19 -23.76
CA GLN A 126 25.73 -21.66 -24.41
C GLN A 126 26.94 -21.77 -23.49
N GLN A 127 26.79 -21.44 -22.20
CA GLN A 127 27.85 -21.59 -21.20
C GLN A 127 28.26 -23.05 -20.97
N ALA A 128 27.33 -23.99 -21.16
CA ALA A 128 27.61 -25.43 -21.06
C ALA A 128 28.26 -26.03 -22.32
N LYS A 129 28.35 -25.28 -23.43
CA LYS A 129 29.01 -25.77 -24.65
C LYS A 129 30.52 -25.53 -24.51
N PRO A 130 31.35 -26.57 -24.42
CA PRO A 130 32.80 -26.37 -24.34
C PRO A 130 33.28 -25.64 -25.61
N ALA A 131 34.25 -24.75 -25.44
CA ALA A 131 34.91 -24.08 -26.55
C ALA A 131 35.40 -25.15 -27.52
N ARG A 132 34.90 -25.12 -28.76
CA ARG A 132 35.43 -25.96 -29.84
C ARG A 132 36.82 -25.40 -30.13
N ASN A 133 37.88 -26.15 -29.82
CA ASN A 133 39.24 -25.76 -30.19
C ASN A 133 39.28 -25.61 -31.71
N GLU A 134 39.44 -24.36 -32.17
CA GLU A 134 39.71 -24.01 -33.55
C GLU A 134 41.23 -23.96 -33.72
N PHE A 135 41.85 -25.14 -33.72
CA PHE A 135 43.22 -25.38 -34.13
C PHE A 135 43.22 -26.82 -34.63
N ASP A 136 43.24 -26.96 -35.96
CA ASP A 136 43.83 -28.06 -36.74
C ASP A 136 43.22 -28.00 -38.15
N GLU A 137 43.86 -27.24 -39.04
CA GLU A 137 44.06 -27.67 -40.43
C GLU A 137 45.22 -26.87 -41.04
N GLU A 138 46.23 -27.63 -41.47
CA GLU A 138 47.54 -27.28 -42.05
C GLU A 138 47.48 -26.47 -43.35
#